data_AF-A0A936I6B6-F1
#
_entry.id   AF-A0A936I6B6-F1
#
_cell.length_a   1.000
_cell.length_b   1.000
_cell.length_c   1.000
_cell.angle_alpha   90.00
_cell.angle_beta   90.00
_cell.angle_gamma   90.00
#
_symmetry.space_group_name_H-M   'P 1'
#
loop_
_entity.id
_entity.type
_entity.pdbx_description
1 polymer ?
#
loop_
_entity_poly.entity_id
_entity_poly.type
_entity_poly.pdbx_seq_one_letter_code
_entity_poly.pdbx_strand_id
1 'polypeptide(L)'
;MDATELGEVLDISVDERGTMHARVDRATLLHMAGHAGVQWVGLEPEEGKPESLRGRTYHRVHGIGPGVIGSPGLDGSGVTVVVNDDGFVGPHIDFKGRTSQDDVLGDLTGTHGDMCAGIVAGAGNIDPSTAGMAPGADLIIRQYDGGPARYRRSSINCPVR
;
A
#
# COMPACT_ATOMS: atom_id res chain seq x y z
N MET A 1 6.54 -33.82 32.47
CA MET A 1 6.27 -32.39 32.72
C MET A 1 4.78 -32.27 32.92
N ASP A 2 4.38 -31.77 34.07
CA ASP A 2 2.98 -31.61 34.47
C ASP A 2 2.31 -30.54 33.59
N ALA A 3 1.06 -30.76 33.20
CA ALA A 3 0.33 -29.91 32.24
C ALA A 3 -0.03 -28.52 32.80
N THR A 4 0.39 -28.24 34.04
CA THR A 4 0.05 -27.06 34.83
C THR A 4 1.01 -25.88 34.66
N GLU A 5 2.05 -26.00 33.82
CA GLU A 5 3.04 -24.93 33.54
C GLU A 5 2.96 -24.33 32.13
N LEU A 6 2.02 -24.78 31.29
CA LEU A 6 1.76 -24.18 29.99
C LEU A 6 0.78 -23.02 30.22
N GLY A 7 1.25 -21.77 30.19
CA GLY A 7 0.40 -20.63 30.51
C GLY A 7 -0.77 -20.43 29.56
N GLU A 8 -1.53 -19.38 29.84
CA GLU A 8 -2.79 -19.08 29.17
C GLU A 8 -2.58 -18.69 27.71
N VAL A 9 -3.34 -19.33 26.81
CA VAL A 9 -3.48 -18.88 25.43
C VAL A 9 -4.60 -17.85 25.40
N LEU A 10 -4.26 -16.61 25.08
CA LEU A 10 -5.20 -15.49 25.18
C LEU A 10 -6.12 -15.36 23.96
N ASP A 11 -5.64 -15.76 22.78
CA ASP A 11 -6.41 -15.76 21.53
C ASP A 11 -5.74 -16.68 20.50
N ILE A 12 -6.53 -17.29 19.60
CA ILE A 12 -6.07 -18.13 18.49
C ILE A 12 -6.87 -17.79 17.24
N SER A 13 -6.18 -17.43 16.16
CA SER A 13 -6.76 -17.40 14.82
C SER A 13 -5.94 -18.25 13.86
N VAL A 14 -6.61 -18.91 12.91
CA VAL A 14 -5.99 -19.75 11.88
C VAL A 14 -6.36 -19.20 10.51
N ASP A 15 -5.36 -18.92 9.69
CA ASP A 15 -5.57 -18.46 8.31
C ASP A 15 -5.75 -19.65 7.34
N GLU A 16 -6.16 -19.35 6.11
CA GLU A 16 -6.35 -20.33 5.04
C GLU A 16 -5.05 -21.04 4.61
N ARG A 17 -3.90 -20.54 5.06
CA ARG A 17 -2.54 -21.02 4.73
C ARG A 17 -1.96 -21.92 5.82
N GLY A 18 -2.71 -22.14 6.92
CA GLY A 18 -2.27 -22.94 8.06
C GLY A 18 -1.35 -22.19 9.03
N THR A 19 -1.29 -20.86 8.95
CA THR A 19 -0.64 -20.01 9.95
C THR A 19 -1.58 -19.83 11.13
N MET A 20 -1.02 -19.88 12.35
CA MET A 20 -1.76 -19.62 13.58
C MET A 20 -1.17 -18.40 14.28
N HIS A 21 -2.01 -17.42 14.60
CA HIS A 21 -1.63 -16.29 15.43
C HIS A 21 -2.11 -16.55 16.86
N ALA A 22 -1.18 -16.51 17.81
CA ALA A 22 -1.49 -16.76 19.21
C ALA A 22 -0.74 -15.81 20.14
N ARG A 23 -1.44 -15.33 21.17
CA ARG A 23 -0.80 -14.65 22.31
C ARG A 23 -0.57 -15.67 23.41
N VAL A 24 0.71 -15.97 23.65
CA VAL A 24 1.16 -16.98 24.61
C VAL A 24 2.25 -16.42 25.50
N ASP A 25 2.47 -17.04 26.66
CA ASP A 25 3.64 -16.73 27.47
C ASP A 25 4.94 -17.30 26.85
N ARG A 26 6.08 -16.91 27.42
CA ARG A 26 7.40 -17.33 26.93
C ARG A 26 7.67 -18.83 27.11
N ALA A 27 7.10 -19.48 28.12
CA ALA A 27 7.32 -20.90 28.38
C ALA A 27 6.57 -21.76 27.36
N THR A 28 5.30 -21.43 27.11
CA THR A 28 4.43 -22.03 26.09
C THR A 28 5.00 -21.81 24.69
N LEU A 29 5.57 -20.64 24.40
CA LEU A 29 6.26 -20.38 23.13
C LEU A 29 7.37 -21.40 22.83
N LEU A 30 8.26 -21.65 23.81
CA LEU A 30 9.37 -22.59 23.65
C LEU A 30 8.88 -24.04 23.52
N HIS A 31 7.79 -24.38 24.21
CA HIS A 31 7.16 -25.69 24.08
C HIS A 31 6.56 -25.89 22.67
N MET A 32 5.83 -24.90 22.15
CA MET A 32 5.23 -24.94 20.82
C MET A 32 6.30 -25.00 19.71
N ALA A 33 7.39 -24.25 19.86
CA ALA A 33 8.50 -24.27 18.91
C ALA A 33 9.19 -25.65 18.78
N GLY A 34 9.06 -26.51 19.80
CA GLY A 34 9.56 -27.88 19.78
C GLY A 34 8.58 -28.93 19.25
N HIS A 35 7.34 -28.55 18.92
CA HIS A 35 6.32 -29.49 18.49
C HIS A 35 6.53 -29.91 17.03
N ALA A 36 6.44 -31.21 16.74
CA ALA A 36 6.70 -31.77 15.40
C ALA A 36 5.78 -31.22 14.29
N GLY A 37 4.61 -30.69 14.65
CA GLY A 37 3.67 -30.04 13.74
C GLY A 37 3.93 -28.55 13.47
N VAL A 38 4.91 -27.95 14.14
CA VAL A 38 5.23 -26.52 14.01
C VAL A 38 6.47 -26.37 13.13
N GLN A 39 6.30 -25.75 11.96
CA GLN A 39 7.41 -25.54 11.02
C GLN A 39 8.26 -24.32 11.41
N TRP A 40 7.62 -23.25 11.87
CA TRP A 40 8.27 -22.02 12.30
C TRP A 40 7.44 -21.32 13.36
N VAL A 41 8.10 -20.52 14.19
CA VAL A 41 7.46 -19.60 15.14
C VAL A 41 8.13 -18.24 14.98
N GLY A 42 7.32 -17.19 14.86
CA GLY A 42 7.79 -15.82 14.71
C GLY A 42 6.97 -14.89 15.61
N LEU A 43 7.53 -13.72 15.89
CA LEU A 43 6.76 -12.66 16.53
C LEU A 43 5.80 -12.06 15.51
N GLU A 44 4.60 -11.70 15.97
CA GLU A 44 3.67 -10.93 15.17
C GLU A 44 4.35 -9.64 14.70
N PRO A 45 4.30 -9.31 13.40
CA PRO A 45 4.79 -8.02 12.93
C PRO A 45 4.01 -6.88 13.60
N GLU A 46 4.62 -5.71 13.71
CA GLU A 46 3.86 -4.53 14.09
C GLU A 46 2.75 -4.25 13.08
N GLU A 47 1.68 -3.59 13.52
CA GLU A 47 0.62 -3.13 12.62
C GLU A 47 1.22 -2.27 11.51
N GLY A 48 0.89 -2.62 10.26
CA GLY A 48 1.41 -1.93 9.09
C GLY A 48 1.03 -0.45 9.11
N LYS A 49 2.02 0.42 8.91
CA LYS A 49 1.82 1.87 8.83
C LYS A 49 2.04 2.33 7.39
N PRO A 50 1.43 3.45 6.96
CA PRO A 50 1.76 4.05 5.68
C PRO A 50 3.23 4.49 5.64
N GLU A 51 4.01 3.96 4.69
CA GLU A 51 5.47 4.16 4.64
C GLU A 51 5.99 4.88 3.38
N SER A 52 5.08 5.39 2.53
CA SER A 52 5.44 5.89 1.20
C SER A 52 6.19 7.23 1.16
N LEU A 53 6.42 7.91 2.30
CA LEU A 53 7.06 9.22 2.34
C LEU A 53 8.51 9.24 1.84
N ARG A 54 9.21 8.10 1.91
CA ARG A 54 10.63 7.98 1.52
C ARG A 54 10.86 7.38 0.13
N GLY A 55 9.79 7.07 -0.60
CA GLY A 55 9.87 6.39 -1.90
C GLY A 55 10.80 7.09 -2.90
N ARG A 56 10.63 8.41 -3.06
CA ARG A 56 11.48 9.22 -3.97
C ARG A 56 12.97 9.15 -3.62
N THR A 57 13.31 9.13 -2.34
CA THR A 57 14.69 9.04 -1.88
C THR A 57 15.26 7.63 -2.10
N TYR A 58 14.49 6.58 -1.78
CA TYR A 58 14.93 5.20 -1.98
C TYR A 58 15.19 4.86 -3.45
N HIS A 59 14.37 5.40 -4.35
CA HIS A 59 14.56 5.23 -5.79
C HIS A 59 15.48 6.29 -6.41
N ARG A 60 16.10 7.16 -5.60
CA ARG A 60 17.03 8.23 -6.03
C ARG A 60 16.44 9.24 -7.02
N VAL A 61 15.12 9.37 -7.06
CA VAL A 61 14.41 10.33 -7.94
C VAL A 61 14.79 11.76 -7.61
N HIS A 62 15.13 12.05 -6.35
CA HIS A 62 15.64 13.35 -5.93
C HIS A 62 16.86 13.83 -6.75
N GLY A 63 17.72 12.93 -7.21
CA GLY A 63 18.93 13.30 -7.97
C GLY A 63 18.67 13.72 -9.41
N ILE A 64 17.52 13.35 -9.98
CA ILE A 64 17.13 13.66 -11.37
C ILE A 64 15.93 14.62 -11.46
N GLY A 65 15.23 14.84 -10.35
CA GLY A 65 14.05 15.69 -10.27
C GLY A 65 14.37 17.19 -10.13
N PRO A 66 13.34 18.04 -10.23
CA PRO A 66 13.49 19.48 -10.04
C PRO A 66 13.92 19.82 -8.59
N GLY A 67 14.59 20.97 -8.42
CA GLY A 67 14.97 21.50 -7.10
C GLY A 67 16.38 21.19 -6.63
N VAL A 68 17.17 20.41 -7.38
CA VAL A 68 18.58 20.15 -7.10
C VAL A 68 19.47 20.84 -8.13
N ILE A 69 20.45 21.61 -7.66
CA ILE A 69 21.43 22.28 -8.54
C ILE A 69 22.21 21.21 -9.33
N GLY A 70 22.22 21.33 -10.65
CA GLY A 70 22.89 20.38 -11.56
C GLY A 70 22.05 19.16 -11.93
N SER A 71 20.82 19.03 -11.42
CA SER A 71 19.87 18.01 -11.87
C SER A 71 19.31 18.34 -13.26
N PRO A 72 18.97 17.34 -14.09
CA PRO A 72 18.24 17.56 -15.34
C PRO A 72 16.82 18.10 -15.15
N GLY A 73 16.28 18.07 -13.92
CA GLY A 73 14.97 18.65 -13.62
C GLY A 73 13.79 17.85 -14.17
N LEU A 74 13.91 16.53 -14.27
CA LEU A 74 12.87 15.67 -14.83
C LEU A 74 11.70 15.54 -13.85
N ASP A 75 10.53 16.02 -14.27
CA ASP A 75 9.28 15.96 -13.51
C ASP A 75 8.18 15.14 -14.22
N GLY A 76 8.43 14.67 -15.44
CA GLY A 76 7.46 13.94 -16.26
C GLY A 76 6.54 14.83 -17.10
N SER A 77 6.77 16.15 -17.16
CA SER A 77 6.02 17.05 -18.02
C SER A 77 6.03 16.59 -19.48
N GLY A 78 4.85 16.50 -20.09
CA GLY A 78 4.67 16.03 -21.47
C GLY A 78 4.62 14.50 -21.62
N VAL A 79 4.64 13.75 -20.52
CA VAL A 79 4.43 12.30 -20.51
C VAL A 79 3.05 11.99 -19.94
N THR A 80 2.33 11.08 -20.60
CA THR A 80 1.07 10.53 -20.09
C THR A 80 1.29 9.12 -19.58
N VAL A 81 0.83 8.85 -18.36
CA VAL A 81 0.91 7.53 -17.72
C VAL A 81 -0.50 6.99 -17.51
N VAL A 82 -0.71 5.72 -17.87
CA VAL A 82 -1.98 5.04 -17.59
C VAL A 82 -1.86 4.28 -16.28
N VAL A 83 -2.80 4.51 -15.36
CA VAL A 83 -2.94 3.75 -14.12
C VAL A 83 -4.21 2.91 -14.24
N ASN A 84 -4.02 1.60 -14.33
CA ASN A 84 -5.07 0.60 -14.41
C ASN A 84 -5.26 -0.02 -13.02
N ASP A 85 -6.21 0.51 -12.26
CA ASP A 85 -6.38 0.17 -10.84
C ASP A 85 -7.84 0.37 -10.39
N ASP A 86 -8.11 0.31 -9.09
CA ASP A 86 -9.43 0.02 -8.51
C ASP A 86 -10.43 1.19 -8.44
N GLY A 87 -10.46 2.09 -9.41
CA GLY A 87 -11.55 3.06 -9.58
C GLY A 87 -11.09 4.50 -9.74
N PHE A 88 -11.95 5.42 -9.33
CA PHE A 88 -11.74 6.86 -9.48
C PHE A 88 -10.72 7.37 -8.47
N VAL A 89 -9.78 8.18 -8.96
CA VAL A 89 -8.74 8.83 -8.16
C VAL A 89 -9.16 10.25 -7.78
N GLY A 90 -9.20 10.55 -6.49
CA GLY A 90 -9.59 11.85 -5.96
C GLY A 90 -11.08 11.97 -5.64
N PRO A 91 -11.64 13.20 -5.50
CA PRO A 91 -11.18 14.49 -6.02
C PRO A 91 -10.08 15.15 -5.17
N HIS A 92 -8.82 14.94 -5.54
CA HIS A 92 -7.66 15.49 -4.82
C HIS A 92 -6.96 16.60 -5.63
N ILE A 93 -6.53 17.68 -4.97
CA ILE A 93 -5.93 18.85 -5.62
C ILE A 93 -4.62 18.53 -6.34
N ASP A 94 -3.91 17.50 -5.91
CA ASP A 94 -2.69 17.05 -6.56
C ASP A 94 -2.94 16.59 -7.99
N PHE A 95 -4.14 16.13 -8.34
CA PHE A 95 -4.48 15.61 -9.65
C PHE A 95 -5.16 16.63 -10.57
N LYS A 96 -5.46 17.83 -10.05
CA LYS A 96 -6.31 18.80 -10.74
C LYS A 96 -5.71 19.23 -12.08
N GLY A 97 -6.48 19.05 -13.16
CA GLY A 97 -6.12 19.46 -14.51
C GLY A 97 -5.13 18.54 -15.22
N ARG A 98 -4.76 17.39 -14.62
CA ARG A 98 -3.80 16.44 -15.16
C ARG A 98 -4.32 15.00 -15.18
N THR A 99 -5.62 14.78 -15.00
CA THR A 99 -6.21 13.44 -14.98
C THR A 99 -7.42 13.32 -15.91
N SER A 100 -7.45 12.25 -16.70
CA SER A 100 -8.62 11.79 -17.45
C SER A 100 -9.12 10.50 -16.80
N GLN A 101 -10.40 10.49 -16.42
CA GLN A 101 -10.99 9.42 -15.59
C GLN A 101 -12.38 9.01 -16.08
N ASP A 102 -12.66 9.22 -17.36
CA ASP A 102 -14.00 9.01 -17.95
C ASP A 102 -14.45 7.55 -17.82
N ASP A 103 -13.50 6.60 -17.82
CA ASP A 103 -13.72 5.15 -17.69
C ASP A 103 -14.18 4.73 -16.28
N VAL A 104 -13.83 5.50 -15.26
CA VAL A 104 -14.07 5.19 -13.83
C VAL A 104 -15.05 6.16 -13.17
N LEU A 105 -15.79 6.94 -13.97
CA LEU A 105 -16.75 7.91 -13.44
C LEU A 105 -17.78 7.25 -12.51
N GLY A 106 -17.81 7.72 -11.26
CA GLY A 106 -18.73 7.23 -10.23
C GLY A 106 -18.25 5.98 -9.48
N ASP A 107 -17.08 5.42 -9.81
CA ASP A 107 -16.47 4.33 -9.06
C ASP A 107 -15.59 4.84 -7.92
N LEU A 108 -16.23 5.40 -6.89
CA LEU A 108 -15.57 6.08 -5.76
C LEU A 108 -15.21 5.12 -4.60
N THR A 109 -15.03 3.83 -4.89
CA THR A 109 -14.91 2.79 -3.85
C THR A 109 -13.51 2.20 -3.67
N GLY A 110 -12.62 2.42 -4.64
CA GLY A 110 -11.20 2.07 -4.54
C GLY A 110 -10.42 3.10 -3.75
N THR A 111 -9.34 2.65 -3.12
CA THR A 111 -8.33 3.54 -2.52
C THR A 111 -6.91 3.16 -2.94
N HIS A 112 -6.76 1.98 -3.55
CA HIS A 112 -5.48 1.50 -4.04
C HIS A 112 -5.06 2.32 -5.26
N GLY A 113 -6.01 2.61 -6.16
CA GLY A 113 -5.83 3.50 -7.31
C GLY A 113 -5.38 4.90 -6.93
N ASP A 114 -5.93 5.49 -5.86
CA ASP A 114 -5.48 6.81 -5.36
C ASP A 114 -4.02 6.79 -4.95
N MET A 115 -3.61 5.76 -4.21
CA MET A 115 -2.23 5.59 -3.79
C MET A 115 -1.31 5.36 -4.99
N CYS A 116 -1.69 4.48 -5.92
CA CYS A 116 -0.92 4.20 -7.13
C CYS A 116 -0.74 5.46 -7.98
N ALA A 117 -1.82 6.20 -8.23
CA ALA A 117 -1.78 7.47 -8.95
C ALA A 117 -0.95 8.53 -8.21
N GLY A 118 -1.04 8.58 -6.88
CA GLY A 118 -0.25 9.47 -6.03
C GLY A 118 1.26 9.19 -6.12
N ILE A 119 1.65 7.92 -6.01
CA ILE A 119 3.05 7.48 -6.17
C ILE A 119 3.57 7.84 -7.55
N VAL A 120 2.76 7.68 -8.61
CA VAL A 120 3.16 8.01 -9.98
C VAL A 120 3.30 9.52 -10.18
N ALA A 121 2.22 10.28 -9.99
CA ALA A 121 2.16 11.69 -10.43
C ALA A 121 1.41 12.64 -9.47
N GLY A 122 1.36 12.32 -8.17
CA GLY A 122 0.94 13.30 -7.15
C GLY A 122 1.80 14.56 -7.23
N ALA A 123 1.18 15.74 -7.40
CA ALA A 123 1.92 17.00 -7.52
C ALA A 123 2.58 17.46 -6.21
N GLY A 124 2.08 17.00 -5.05
CA GLY A 124 2.49 17.56 -3.76
C GLY A 124 2.04 19.02 -3.58
N ASN A 125 0.82 19.36 -4.05
CA ASN A 125 0.28 20.71 -3.95
C ASN A 125 -0.13 21.06 -2.51
N ILE A 126 -0.56 20.06 -1.72
CA ILE A 126 -0.82 20.23 -0.27
C ILE A 126 0.47 20.10 0.52
N ASP A 127 1.21 19.02 0.28
CA ASP A 127 2.47 18.70 0.96
C ASP A 127 3.53 18.32 -0.09
N PRO A 128 4.56 19.15 -0.29
CA PRO A 128 5.64 18.83 -1.23
C PRO A 128 6.41 17.55 -0.90
N SER A 129 6.35 17.08 0.35
CA SER A 129 7.03 15.84 0.77
C SER A 129 6.34 14.57 0.26
N THR A 130 5.08 14.67 -0.18
CA THR A 130 4.28 13.56 -0.72
C THR A 130 4.22 13.53 -2.24
N ALA A 131 5.00 14.38 -2.92
CA ALA A 131 5.07 14.38 -4.38
C ALA A 131 5.40 12.98 -4.93
N GLY A 132 4.78 12.61 -6.05
CA GLY A 132 5.00 11.36 -6.75
C GLY A 132 6.35 11.33 -7.48
N MET A 133 6.62 10.27 -8.22
CA MET A 133 7.86 10.12 -8.98
C MET A 133 7.96 11.11 -10.15
N ALA A 134 6.85 11.32 -10.84
CA ALA A 134 6.69 12.19 -12.01
C ALA A 134 5.55 13.20 -11.76
N PRO A 135 5.74 14.19 -10.88
CA PRO A 135 4.67 15.10 -10.44
C PRO A 135 4.07 15.96 -11.57
N GLY A 136 4.76 16.10 -12.71
CA GLY A 136 4.30 16.83 -13.89
C GLY A 136 3.62 15.97 -14.96
N ALA A 137 3.53 14.65 -14.78
CA ALA A 137 2.92 13.77 -15.77
C ALA A 137 1.38 13.89 -15.80
N ASP A 138 0.79 13.67 -16.97
CA ASP A 138 -0.67 13.50 -17.10
C ASP A 138 -1.04 12.05 -16.81
N LEU A 139 -2.20 11.82 -16.19
CA LEU A 139 -2.72 10.48 -15.90
C LEU A 139 -3.98 10.16 -16.70
N ILE A 140 -4.07 8.92 -17.15
CA ILE A 140 -5.31 8.29 -17.58
C ILE A 140 -5.62 7.19 -16.55
N ILE A 141 -6.75 7.31 -15.86
CA ILE A 141 -7.19 6.34 -14.87
C ILE A 141 -8.21 5.41 -15.51
N ARG A 142 -8.00 4.11 -15.35
CA ARG A 142 -8.88 3.06 -15.87
C ARG A 142 -9.14 2.01 -14.84
N GLN A 143 -10.32 1.41 -14.90
CA GLN A 143 -10.66 0.28 -14.03
C GLN A 143 -9.88 -0.96 -14.48
N TYR A 144 -9.28 -1.65 -13.53
CA TYR A 144 -8.77 -3.00 -13.74
C TYR A 144 -9.35 -3.96 -12.70
N ASP A 145 -10.45 -4.62 -13.07
CA ASP A 145 -10.98 -5.75 -12.32
C ASP A 145 -10.40 -7.05 -12.91
N GLY A 146 -9.47 -7.67 -12.19
CA GLY A 146 -8.89 -8.96 -12.55
C GLY A 146 -9.83 -10.15 -12.33
N GLY A 147 -11.04 -9.93 -11.81
CA GLY A 147 -12.05 -10.97 -11.63
C GLY A 147 -12.85 -11.25 -12.90
N PRO A 148 -13.42 -12.47 -13.06
CA PRO A 148 -14.50 -12.66 -14.04
C PRO A 148 -15.60 -11.67 -13.67
N ALA A 149 -16.04 -10.83 -14.63
CA ALA A 149 -16.88 -9.61 -14.61
C ALA A 149 -18.10 -9.50 -13.63
N ARG A 150 -18.08 -10.14 -12.46
CA ARG A 150 -19.19 -10.38 -11.55
C ARG A 150 -18.79 -10.37 -10.08
N TYR A 151 -17.53 -10.14 -9.72
CA TYR A 151 -17.12 -10.16 -8.31
C TYR A 151 -16.57 -8.79 -7.88
N ARG A 152 -17.48 -7.82 -7.71
CA ARG A 152 -17.19 -6.56 -6.99
C ARG A 152 -16.78 -6.92 -5.55
N ARG A 153 -15.47 -7.00 -5.24
CA ARG A 153 -14.98 -7.06 -3.85
C ARG A 153 -14.98 -5.68 -3.25
N SER A 154 -15.57 -5.60 -2.06
CA SER A 154 -15.48 -4.49 -1.14
C SER A 154 -14.03 -4.15 -0.81
N SER A 155 -13.56 -3.02 -1.35
CA SER A 155 -12.64 -2.04 -0.76
C SER A 155 -11.65 -2.56 0.28
N ILE A 156 -10.37 -2.68 -0.10
CA ILE A 156 -9.26 -2.45 0.83
C ILE A 156 -9.23 -0.93 1.03
N ASN A 157 -9.65 -0.49 2.20
CA ASN A 157 -9.66 0.93 2.56
C ASN A 157 -8.28 1.27 3.14
N CYS A 158 -7.38 1.84 2.34
CA CYS A 158 -6.20 2.52 2.85
C CYS A 158 -6.57 3.99 3.09
N PRO A 159 -6.52 4.49 4.33
CA PRO A 159 -6.92 5.86 4.62
C PRO A 159 -5.93 6.86 3.99
N VAL A 160 -6.35 7.46 2.88
CA VAL A 160 -5.75 8.68 2.33
C VAL A 160 -6.11 9.86 3.24
N ARG A 161 -5.09 10.55 3.77
CA ARG A 161 -5.23 11.85 4.43
C ARG A 161 -5.04 12.96 3.42
#